data_AF-A0A1X9N3P8-F1
#
_entry.id   AF-A0A1X9N3P8-F1
#
_cell.length_a   1.000
_cell.length_b   1.000
_cell.length_c   1.000
_cell.angle_alpha   90.00
_cell.angle_beta   90.00
_cell.angle_gamma   90.00
#
_symmetry.space_group_name_H-M   'P 1'
#
loop_
_entity.id
_entity.type
_entity.pdbx_description
1 polymer ?
#
loop_
_entity_poly.entity_id
_entity_poly.type
_entity_poly.pdbx_seq_one_letter_code
_entity_poly.pdbx_strand_id
1 'polypeptide(L)'
;MRLLRKIGLLALVVSSYSNSVQAETFNFSCITNNIDNDCQIGEDQIIVDILDGGVGYVDFKFTNLGPAQSTISEIYFDDGTLLGLTDIATSSGGVKFSPGAKPPDLPGGNTIGFEVTAGFLADADNPAPKKGVNVNEWVTITFELINGKTYDDTIAAMGTELLIGVHVTNFGSGGSESLVAPAAGISEVPVPGAAWLFGSALLGLAGATRKRA
;
A
#
# COMPACT_ATOMS: atom_id res chain seq x y z
N MET A 1 3.48 40.12 -61.25
CA MET A 1 4.21 39.23 -60.32
C MET A 1 4.14 39.79 -58.91
N ARG A 2 3.47 39.09 -58.00
CA ARG A 2 3.77 39.02 -56.55
C ARG A 2 2.78 38.02 -55.92
N LEU A 3 3.19 36.75 -55.88
CA LEU A 3 2.55 35.70 -55.09
C LEU A 3 2.92 35.93 -53.62
N LEU A 4 1.92 36.08 -52.74
CA LEU A 4 2.10 35.98 -51.29
C LEU A 4 1.61 34.59 -50.85
N ARG A 5 2.57 33.69 -50.60
CA ARG A 5 2.34 32.36 -50.00
C ARG A 5 2.00 32.54 -48.52
N LYS A 6 0.80 32.12 -48.11
CA LYS A 6 0.44 31.92 -46.69
C LYS A 6 0.98 30.56 -46.25
N ILE A 7 1.97 30.56 -45.36
CA ILE A 7 2.44 29.33 -44.68
C ILE A 7 1.66 29.26 -43.36
N GLY A 8 0.74 28.30 -43.26
CA GLY A 8 0.05 27.98 -42.01
C GLY A 8 0.92 27.06 -41.17
N LEU A 9 1.24 27.47 -39.95
CA LEU A 9 1.93 26.66 -38.95
C LEU A 9 0.88 25.79 -38.25
N LEU A 10 0.92 24.47 -38.44
CA LEU A 10 0.08 23.52 -37.72
C LEU A 10 0.82 23.11 -36.44
N ALA A 11 0.33 23.54 -35.28
CA ALA A 11 0.84 23.10 -33.99
C ALA A 11 0.21 21.75 -33.62
N LEU A 12 1.02 20.69 -33.57
CA LEU A 12 0.63 19.38 -33.08
C LEU A 12 0.62 19.41 -31.55
N VAL A 13 -0.56 19.44 -30.94
CA VAL A 13 -0.72 19.31 -29.48
C VAL A 13 -0.68 17.82 -29.15
N VAL A 14 0.41 17.36 -28.53
CA VAL A 14 0.50 16.01 -27.97
C VAL A 14 -0.08 16.07 -26.56
N SER A 15 -1.32 15.65 -26.39
CA SER A 15 -1.93 15.45 -25.07
C SER A 15 -1.38 14.18 -24.46
N SER A 16 -0.43 14.31 -23.54
CA SER A 16 -0.02 13.21 -22.67
C SER A 16 -1.15 12.91 -21.69
N TYR A 17 -1.77 11.73 -21.82
CA TYR A 17 -2.67 11.20 -20.82
C TYR A 17 -1.83 10.78 -19.62
N SER A 18 -1.93 11.52 -18.51
CA SER A 18 -1.41 11.07 -17.22
C SER A 18 -2.42 10.10 -16.63
N ASN A 19 -2.10 8.81 -16.60
CA ASN A 19 -2.88 7.86 -15.79
C ASN A 19 -2.62 8.21 -14.32
N SER A 20 -3.67 8.57 -13.59
CA SER A 20 -3.60 8.62 -12.13
C SER A 20 -3.51 7.19 -11.62
N VAL A 21 -2.45 6.86 -10.87
CA VAL A 21 -2.40 5.61 -10.09
C VAL A 21 -3.47 5.72 -9.01
N GLN A 22 -4.43 4.79 -9.01
CA GLN A 22 -5.41 4.66 -7.93
C GLN A 22 -4.74 3.91 -6.77
N ALA A 23 -4.92 4.43 -5.56
CA ALA A 23 -4.43 3.81 -4.34
C ALA A 23 -5.42 4.02 -3.21
N GLU A 24 -5.68 2.96 -2.44
CA GLU A 24 -6.48 2.97 -1.22
C GLU A 24 -5.61 2.56 -0.04
N THR A 25 -5.63 3.32 1.05
CA THR A 25 -4.77 3.08 2.22
C THR A 25 -5.57 2.45 3.34
N PHE A 26 -5.08 1.34 3.89
CA PHE A 26 -5.64 0.68 5.06
C PHE A 26 -4.67 0.70 6.24
N ASN A 27 -5.23 0.91 7.43
CA ASN A 27 -4.51 0.72 8.69
C ASN A 27 -4.77 -0.69 9.24
N PHE A 28 -3.97 -1.08 10.21
CA PHE A 28 -4.05 -2.37 10.87
C PHE A 28 -4.61 -2.26 12.29
N SER A 29 -5.22 -3.35 12.78
CA SER A 29 -5.58 -3.55 14.19
C SER A 29 -4.78 -4.71 14.77
N CYS A 30 -4.29 -4.54 15.99
CA CYS A 30 -3.53 -5.56 16.71
C CYS A 30 -4.41 -6.72 17.16
N ILE A 31 -3.90 -7.96 17.08
CA ILE A 31 -4.67 -9.17 17.41
C ILE A 31 -4.06 -10.03 18.52
N THR A 32 -2.76 -9.88 18.81
CA THR A 32 -2.07 -10.66 19.86
C THR A 32 -2.06 -9.94 21.21
N ASN A 33 -1.86 -8.62 21.21
CA ASN A 33 -1.83 -7.77 22.41
C ASN A 33 -1.00 -8.36 23.56
N ASN A 34 0.23 -8.79 23.25
CA ASN A 34 1.17 -9.27 24.26
C ASN A 34 1.69 -8.11 25.12
N ILE A 35 1.87 -6.92 24.53
CA ILE A 35 2.28 -5.66 25.14
C ILE A 35 1.46 -4.52 24.53
N ASP A 36 0.58 -3.91 25.34
CA ASP A 36 -0.37 -2.86 24.87
C ASP A 36 0.31 -1.72 24.08
N ASN A 37 1.49 -1.27 24.52
CA ASN A 37 2.21 -0.19 23.86
C ASN A 37 2.78 -0.61 22.48
N ASP A 38 3.11 -1.88 22.27
CA ASP A 38 3.62 -2.38 20.99
C ASP A 38 2.49 -2.46 19.96
N CYS A 39 1.29 -2.85 20.38
CA CYS A 39 0.10 -2.77 19.54
C CYS A 39 -0.15 -1.34 19.05
N GLN A 40 -0.16 -0.37 19.97
CA GLN A 40 -0.37 1.03 19.60
C GLN A 40 0.70 1.52 18.61
N ILE A 41 1.97 1.16 18.83
CA ILE A 41 3.07 1.49 17.91
C ILE A 41 2.85 0.86 16.52
N GLY A 42 2.36 -0.38 16.44
CA GLY A 42 2.06 -1.01 15.16
C GLY A 42 0.88 -0.33 14.44
N GLU A 43 -0.22 -0.11 15.15
CA GLU A 43 -1.46 0.50 14.62
C GLU A 43 -1.24 1.95 14.14
N ASP A 44 -0.40 2.72 14.84
CA ASP A 44 -0.14 4.14 14.52
C ASP A 44 0.82 4.34 13.33
N GLN A 45 1.62 3.32 12.98
CA GLN A 45 2.77 3.51 12.09
C GLN A 45 2.78 2.60 10.86
N ILE A 46 2.07 1.47 10.91
CA ILE A 46 2.08 0.49 9.82
C ILE A 46 0.82 0.66 8.99
N ILE A 47 1.03 0.83 7.68
CA ILE A 47 -0.04 0.95 6.70
C ILE A 47 0.22 0.02 5.52
N VAL A 48 -0.85 -0.29 4.80
CA VAL A 48 -0.78 -0.90 3.48
C VAL A 48 -1.53 -0.02 2.48
N ASP A 49 -0.83 0.40 1.44
CA ASP A 49 -1.45 1.00 0.26
C ASP A 49 -1.74 -0.12 -0.74
N ILE A 50 -2.99 -0.25 -1.18
CA ILE A 50 -3.37 -1.11 -2.29
C ILE A 50 -3.41 -0.25 -3.54
N LEU A 51 -2.60 -0.59 -4.55
CA LEU A 51 -2.50 0.19 -5.78
C LEU A 51 -2.95 -0.64 -7.00
N ASP A 52 -3.52 0.04 -7.99
CA ASP A 52 -3.78 -0.56 -9.29
C ASP A 52 -2.45 -0.89 -9.99
N GLY A 53 -2.11 -2.19 -10.02
CA GLY A 53 -0.91 -2.73 -10.66
C GLY A 53 -1.04 -2.86 -12.18
N GLY A 54 -2.20 -2.49 -12.74
CA GLY A 54 -2.55 -2.66 -14.14
C GLY A 54 -3.42 -3.89 -14.39
N VAL A 55 -3.63 -4.20 -15.68
CA VAL A 55 -4.58 -5.24 -16.09
C VAL A 55 -4.19 -6.60 -15.51
N GLY A 56 -5.04 -7.10 -14.61
CA GLY A 56 -4.87 -8.40 -13.96
C GLY A 56 -3.92 -8.40 -12.76
N TYR A 57 -3.49 -7.24 -12.27
CA TYR A 57 -2.54 -7.14 -11.16
C TYR A 57 -2.97 -6.13 -10.11
N VAL A 58 -2.54 -6.37 -8.88
CA VAL A 58 -2.70 -5.44 -7.75
C VAL A 58 -1.42 -5.43 -6.93
N ASP A 59 -1.03 -4.25 -6.46
CA ASP A 59 0.16 -4.06 -5.63
C ASP A 59 -0.26 -3.77 -4.19
N PHE A 60 0.34 -4.48 -3.24
CA PHE A 60 0.19 -4.22 -1.80
C PHE A 60 1.50 -3.66 -1.26
N LYS A 61 1.55 -2.36 -0.99
CA LYS A 61 2.72 -1.67 -0.48
C LYS A 61 2.61 -1.45 1.02
N PHE A 62 3.42 -2.18 1.77
CA PHE A 62 3.53 -2.08 3.22
C PHE A 62 4.58 -1.04 3.58
N THR A 63 4.20 -0.08 4.42
CA THR A 63 5.09 1.00 4.85
C THR A 63 5.07 1.13 6.36
N ASN A 64 6.25 1.34 6.95
CA ASN A 64 6.39 1.71 8.37
C ASN A 64 6.75 3.21 8.46
N LEU A 65 5.76 4.04 8.77
CA LEU A 65 5.83 5.51 8.65
C LEU A 65 6.24 6.25 9.93
N GLY A 66 6.23 5.61 11.08
CA GLY A 66 6.37 6.31 12.35
C GLY A 66 7.76 6.26 12.98
N PRO A 67 8.02 7.06 14.04
CA PRO A 67 9.35 7.21 14.63
C PRO A 67 9.76 6.09 15.59
N ALA A 68 8.81 5.30 16.09
CA ALA A 68 9.06 4.29 17.11
C ALA A 68 9.55 2.99 16.49
N GLN A 69 10.59 2.42 17.10
CA GLN A 69 11.24 1.21 16.64
C GLN A 69 10.23 0.06 16.50
N SER A 70 10.17 -0.50 15.30
CA SER A 70 9.34 -1.62 14.90
C SER A 70 9.85 -2.11 13.54
N THR A 71 9.63 -3.39 13.24
CA THR A 71 10.04 -3.98 11.96
C THR A 71 8.97 -4.94 11.47
N ILE A 72 8.43 -4.74 10.27
CA ILE A 72 7.58 -5.76 9.62
C ILE A 72 8.51 -6.88 9.16
N SER A 73 8.33 -8.08 9.72
CA SER A 73 9.15 -9.25 9.40
C SER A 73 8.43 -10.24 8.50
N GLU A 74 7.11 -10.37 8.63
CA GLU A 74 6.32 -11.31 7.85
C GLU A 74 5.00 -10.67 7.42
N ILE A 75 4.54 -11.06 6.23
CA ILE A 75 3.30 -10.61 5.60
C ILE A 75 2.51 -11.83 5.18
N TYR A 76 1.20 -11.81 5.43
CA TYR A 76 0.27 -12.91 5.17
C TYR A 76 -0.99 -12.35 4.51
N PHE A 77 -1.61 -13.13 3.63
CA PHE A 77 -2.91 -12.83 3.05
C PHE A 77 -3.79 -14.06 3.24
N ASP A 78 -5.07 -13.84 3.53
CA ASP A 78 -6.08 -14.89 3.37
C ASP A 78 -6.58 -14.92 1.91
N ASP A 79 -7.68 -15.62 1.65
CA ASP A 79 -8.21 -15.80 0.29
C ASP A 79 -8.87 -14.50 -0.24
N GLY A 80 -9.42 -14.50 -1.46
CA GLY A 80 -10.14 -13.35 -2.00
C GLY A 80 -10.05 -13.24 -3.51
N THR A 81 -9.61 -12.07 -4.01
CA THR A 81 -9.45 -11.82 -5.45
C THR A 81 -8.10 -12.27 -6.02
N LEU A 82 -7.20 -12.73 -5.17
CA LEU A 82 -5.79 -12.98 -5.48
C LEU A 82 -5.60 -14.38 -6.09
N LEU A 83 -4.74 -14.49 -7.10
CA LEU A 83 -4.41 -15.75 -7.77
C LEU A 83 -3.00 -16.24 -7.45
N GLY A 84 -2.03 -15.34 -7.39
CA GLY A 84 -0.64 -15.71 -7.15
C GLY A 84 0.27 -14.52 -6.87
N LEU A 85 1.20 -14.69 -5.92
CA LEU A 85 2.27 -13.73 -5.67
C LEU A 85 3.27 -13.80 -6.82
N THR A 86 3.48 -12.69 -7.51
CA THR A 86 4.27 -12.61 -8.75
C THR A 86 5.55 -11.80 -8.63
N ASP A 87 5.57 -10.77 -7.78
CA ASP A 87 6.75 -9.94 -7.58
C ASP A 87 6.85 -9.40 -6.14
N ILE A 88 8.07 -9.10 -5.74
CA ILE A 88 8.40 -8.45 -4.46
C ILE A 88 9.41 -7.34 -4.74
N ALA A 89 8.95 -6.09 -4.65
CA ALA A 89 9.80 -4.91 -4.79
C ALA A 89 10.11 -4.30 -3.42
N THR A 90 11.34 -3.85 -3.21
CA THR A 90 11.78 -3.32 -1.91
C THR A 90 12.31 -1.90 -2.02
N SER A 91 12.20 -1.13 -0.93
CA SER A 91 12.67 0.26 -0.87
C SER A 91 14.19 0.40 -1.00
N SER A 92 14.94 -0.62 -0.58
CA SER A 92 16.40 -0.61 -0.50
C SER A 92 16.96 -2.04 -0.49
N GLY A 93 18.29 -2.20 -0.62
CA GLY A 93 18.96 -3.49 -0.36
C GLY A 93 19.00 -3.88 1.13
N GLY A 94 18.57 -2.96 2.00
CA GLY A 94 18.32 -3.20 3.41
C GLY A 94 17.10 -4.08 3.62
N VAL A 95 16.01 -3.83 2.88
CA VAL A 95 14.79 -4.64 2.90
C VAL A 95 14.91 -5.79 1.90
N LYS A 96 14.62 -7.01 2.34
CA LYS A 96 14.63 -8.19 1.47
C LYS A 96 13.64 -9.23 1.95
N PHE A 97 12.70 -9.60 1.09
CA PHE A 97 11.66 -10.59 1.36
C PHE A 97 11.70 -11.71 0.33
N SER A 98 11.27 -12.89 0.73
CA SER A 98 11.07 -14.05 -0.14
C SER A 98 9.68 -14.66 0.10
N PRO A 99 9.07 -15.32 -0.90
CA PRO A 99 7.81 -16.05 -0.69
C PRO A 99 7.94 -17.16 0.34
N GLY A 100 6.86 -17.39 1.09
CA GLY A 100 6.82 -18.27 2.27
C GLY A 100 7.09 -17.49 3.56
N ALA A 101 6.63 -18.04 4.69
CA ALA A 101 6.96 -17.50 6.01
C ALA A 101 7.11 -18.61 7.07
N LYS A 102 7.81 -18.28 8.15
CA LYS A 102 7.99 -19.17 9.32
C LYS A 102 7.70 -18.38 10.60
N PRO A 103 6.59 -18.66 11.30
CA PRO A 103 5.59 -19.71 11.05
C PRO A 103 4.78 -19.51 9.76
N PRO A 104 4.15 -20.57 9.21
CA PRO A 104 3.29 -20.44 8.04
C PRO A 104 1.94 -19.80 8.35
N ASP A 105 1.56 -19.73 9.63
CA ASP A 105 0.33 -19.12 10.12
C ASP A 105 0.65 -17.81 10.85
N LEU A 106 -0.17 -16.78 10.65
CA LEU A 106 -0.08 -15.53 11.40
C LEU A 106 -0.25 -15.81 12.90
N PRO A 107 0.70 -15.42 13.77
CA PRO A 107 0.54 -15.59 15.21
C PRO A 107 -0.73 -14.88 15.70
N GLY A 108 -1.62 -15.60 16.37
CA GLY A 108 -2.92 -15.08 16.81
C GLY A 108 -4.03 -15.11 15.76
N GLY A 109 -3.75 -15.31 14.47
CA GLY A 109 -4.75 -15.24 13.39
C GLY A 109 -5.94 -16.19 13.57
N ASN A 110 -5.70 -17.39 14.09
CA ASN A 110 -6.75 -18.39 14.34
C ASN A 110 -7.84 -17.91 15.31
N THR A 111 -7.57 -16.93 16.19
CA THR A 111 -8.57 -16.42 17.15
C THR A 111 -9.64 -15.56 16.48
N ILE A 112 -9.33 -14.99 15.31
CA ILE A 112 -10.22 -14.15 14.52
C ILE A 112 -10.67 -14.85 13.22
N GLY A 113 -10.28 -16.11 13.01
CA GLY A 113 -10.59 -16.85 11.79
C GLY A 113 -9.78 -16.43 10.56
N PHE A 114 -8.60 -15.82 10.76
CA PHE A 114 -7.68 -15.52 9.67
C PHE A 114 -7.00 -16.82 9.22
N GLU A 115 -7.24 -17.24 7.98
CA GLU A 115 -6.66 -18.45 7.39
C GLU A 115 -5.70 -18.05 6.26
N VAL A 116 -4.39 -18.26 6.47
CA VAL A 116 -3.38 -17.90 5.46
C VAL A 116 -3.56 -18.75 4.20
N THR A 117 -3.73 -18.10 3.06
CA THR A 117 -3.77 -18.81 1.78
C THR A 117 -2.38 -19.35 1.44
N ALA A 118 -2.31 -20.64 1.13
CA ALA A 118 -1.04 -21.30 0.84
C ALA A 118 -0.31 -20.63 -0.34
N GLY A 119 0.89 -20.12 -0.07
CA GLY A 119 1.70 -19.39 -1.05
C GLY A 119 1.48 -17.87 -1.06
N PHE A 120 0.51 -17.35 -0.30
CA PHE A 120 0.24 -15.91 -0.20
C PHE A 120 0.81 -15.34 1.10
N LEU A 121 2.11 -15.53 1.27
CA LEU A 121 2.85 -15.10 2.44
C LEU A 121 4.31 -14.84 2.06
N ALA A 122 4.95 -13.91 2.74
CA ALA A 122 6.33 -13.54 2.51
C ALA A 122 7.03 -13.20 3.85
N ASP A 123 8.31 -13.54 3.93
CA ASP A 123 9.15 -13.38 5.13
C ASP A 123 10.45 -12.67 4.78
N ALA A 124 10.93 -11.88 5.73
CA ALA A 124 12.18 -11.17 5.65
C ALA A 124 13.36 -12.16 5.62
N ASP A 125 14.25 -11.98 4.66
CA ASP A 125 15.42 -12.83 4.50
C ASP A 125 16.36 -12.78 5.71
N ASN A 126 17.02 -13.91 6.00
CA ASN A 126 17.94 -13.96 7.12
C ASN A 126 19.20 -13.07 6.91
N PRO A 127 19.69 -12.42 7.99
CA PRO A 127 19.16 -12.46 9.36
C PRO A 127 17.96 -11.50 9.55
N ALA A 128 16.76 -12.06 9.75
CA ALA A 128 15.63 -11.32 10.27
C ALA A 128 15.93 -10.95 11.74
N PRO A 129 15.47 -9.79 12.26
CA PRO A 129 14.63 -8.77 11.60
C PRO A 129 15.41 -7.73 10.77
N LYS A 130 16.74 -7.85 10.59
CA LYS A 130 17.55 -6.79 9.96
C LYS A 130 17.23 -6.53 8.48
N LYS A 131 16.50 -7.45 7.84
CA LYS A 131 16.05 -7.35 6.44
C LYS A 131 14.55 -7.09 6.29
N GLY A 132 13.83 -6.95 7.40
CA GLY A 132 12.42 -6.55 7.37
C GLY A 132 12.25 -5.08 7.05
N VAL A 133 11.01 -4.60 7.07
CA VAL A 133 10.68 -3.20 6.84
C VAL A 133 10.81 -2.41 8.13
N ASN A 134 11.91 -1.67 8.29
CA ASN A 134 12.08 -0.76 9.43
C ASN A 134 11.38 0.58 9.17
N VAL A 135 11.43 1.45 10.16
CA VAL A 135 10.97 2.84 10.08
C VAL A 135 11.49 3.54 8.82
N ASN A 136 10.57 4.17 8.07
CA ASN A 136 10.74 4.83 6.77
C ASN A 136 11.13 3.91 5.59
N GLU A 137 10.97 2.59 5.73
CA GLU A 137 11.15 1.63 4.65
C GLU A 137 9.79 1.11 4.15
N TRP A 138 9.81 0.42 3.01
CA TRP A 138 8.63 -0.23 2.46
C TRP A 138 8.99 -1.50 1.67
N VAL A 139 8.00 -2.38 1.51
CA VAL A 139 7.99 -3.51 0.58
C VAL A 139 6.66 -3.54 -0.17
N THR A 140 6.71 -3.83 -1.47
CA THR A 140 5.53 -4.04 -2.30
C THR A 140 5.45 -5.50 -2.71
N ILE A 141 4.30 -6.12 -2.48
CA ILE A 141 3.98 -7.46 -2.95
C ILE A 141 2.96 -7.34 -4.10
N THR A 142 3.31 -7.84 -5.27
CA THR A 142 2.43 -7.82 -6.45
C THR A 142 1.74 -9.15 -6.62
N PHE A 143 0.41 -9.11 -6.73
CA PHE A 143 -0.40 -10.28 -7.02
C PHE A 143 -0.99 -10.23 -8.42
N GLU A 144 -1.00 -11.37 -9.09
CA GLU A 144 -1.95 -11.62 -10.18
C GLU A 144 -3.34 -11.81 -9.59
N LEU A 145 -4.35 -11.27 -10.26
CA LEU A 145 -5.76 -11.38 -9.90
C LEU A 145 -6.41 -12.59 -10.57
N ILE A 146 -7.41 -13.18 -9.91
CA ILE A 146 -8.26 -14.22 -10.51
C ILE A 146 -8.87 -13.66 -11.81
N ASN A 147 -8.93 -14.49 -12.86
CA ASN A 147 -9.41 -14.05 -14.17
C ASN A 147 -10.79 -13.36 -14.08
N GLY A 148 -10.85 -12.13 -14.59
CA GLY A 148 -12.05 -11.29 -14.56
C GLY A 148 -12.20 -10.42 -13.31
N LYS A 149 -11.32 -10.54 -12.32
CA LYS A 149 -11.22 -9.62 -11.18
C LYS A 149 -10.35 -8.41 -11.53
N THR A 150 -10.60 -7.32 -10.83
CA THR A 150 -9.97 -6.00 -11.03
C THR A 150 -9.45 -5.43 -9.71
N TYR A 151 -8.74 -4.31 -9.78
CA TYR A 151 -8.39 -3.50 -8.62
C TYR A 151 -9.64 -3.19 -7.77
N ASP A 152 -10.73 -2.72 -8.39
CA ASP A 152 -11.96 -2.36 -7.69
C ASP A 152 -12.60 -3.57 -6.97
N ASP A 153 -12.54 -4.76 -7.57
CA ASP A 153 -13.00 -5.99 -6.90
C ASP A 153 -12.15 -6.32 -5.67
N THR A 154 -10.84 -6.04 -5.72
CA THR A 154 -9.92 -6.28 -4.61
C THR A 154 -10.20 -5.31 -3.46
N ILE A 155 -10.44 -4.04 -3.75
CA ILE A 155 -10.86 -3.06 -2.74
C ILE A 155 -12.20 -3.48 -2.12
N ALA A 156 -13.16 -3.93 -2.93
CA ALA A 156 -14.46 -4.40 -2.43
C ALA A 156 -14.37 -5.68 -1.56
N ALA A 157 -13.34 -6.51 -1.77
CA ALA A 157 -13.11 -7.73 -0.99
C ALA A 157 -12.49 -7.45 0.39
N MET A 158 -11.81 -6.31 0.57
CA MET A 158 -11.13 -5.97 1.83
C MET A 158 -12.10 -5.99 3.02
N GLY A 159 -11.72 -6.70 4.09
CA GLY A 159 -12.51 -6.82 5.31
C GLY A 159 -13.69 -7.80 5.25
N THR A 160 -13.92 -8.45 4.10
CA THR A 160 -15.01 -9.42 3.91
C THR A 160 -14.51 -10.75 3.38
N GLU A 161 -13.88 -10.73 2.22
CA GLU A 161 -13.29 -11.90 1.57
C GLU A 161 -11.76 -11.89 1.68
N LEU A 162 -11.14 -10.71 1.80
CA LEU A 162 -9.70 -10.50 1.89
C LEU A 162 -9.33 -9.72 3.15
N LEU A 163 -8.41 -10.28 3.93
CA LEU A 163 -7.70 -9.71 5.07
C LEU A 163 -6.19 -9.83 4.83
N ILE A 164 -5.47 -8.88 5.39
CA ILE A 164 -4.01 -8.83 5.29
C ILE A 164 -3.44 -8.87 6.69
N GLY A 165 -2.57 -9.83 6.95
CA GLY A 165 -1.86 -9.98 8.22
C GLY A 165 -0.42 -9.53 8.12
N VAL A 166 0.09 -8.91 9.17
CA VAL A 166 1.52 -8.65 9.33
C VAL A 166 1.97 -9.13 10.71
N HIS A 167 3.17 -9.71 10.77
CA HIS A 167 3.86 -9.93 12.04
C HIS A 167 5.00 -8.91 12.16
N VAL A 168 4.98 -8.20 13.27
CA VAL A 168 5.86 -7.08 13.54
C VAL A 168 6.70 -7.43 14.75
N THR A 169 8.00 -7.24 14.62
CA THR A 169 8.99 -7.59 15.62
C THR A 169 9.88 -6.40 15.93
N ASN A 170 10.88 -6.61 16.78
CA ASN A 170 11.92 -5.63 17.05
C ASN A 170 11.38 -4.30 17.58
N PHE A 171 10.28 -4.35 18.33
CA PHE A 171 9.81 -3.20 19.09
C PHE A 171 10.87 -2.72 20.09
N GLY A 172 10.82 -1.46 20.50
CA GLY A 172 11.75 -0.93 21.51
C GLY A 172 11.69 -1.66 22.86
N SER A 173 10.56 -2.32 23.14
CA SER A 173 10.33 -3.22 24.29
C SER A 173 11.07 -4.57 24.17
N GLY A 174 11.47 -4.96 22.95
CA GLY A 174 11.92 -6.31 22.60
C GLY A 174 10.79 -7.29 22.23
N GLY A 175 9.54 -6.83 22.20
CA GLY A 175 8.35 -7.62 21.89
C GLY A 175 8.09 -7.88 20.40
N SER A 176 6.96 -8.51 20.14
CA SER A 176 6.41 -8.77 18.81
C SER A 176 4.89 -8.83 18.87
N GLU A 177 4.23 -8.32 17.85
CA GLU A 177 2.78 -8.29 17.72
C GLU A 177 2.36 -8.65 16.30
N SER A 178 1.20 -9.27 16.18
CA SER A 178 0.53 -9.47 14.89
C SER A 178 -0.59 -8.47 14.74
N LEU A 179 -0.75 -7.95 13.52
CA LEU A 179 -1.82 -7.02 13.18
C LEU A 179 -2.51 -7.45 11.89
N VAL A 180 -3.78 -7.05 11.73
CA VAL A 180 -4.60 -7.36 10.56
C VAL A 180 -5.26 -6.10 10.00
N ALA A 181 -5.26 -5.98 8.67
CA ALA A 181 -5.97 -4.99 7.90
C ALA A 181 -7.15 -5.64 7.13
N PRO A 182 -8.27 -4.92 6.93
CA PRO A 182 -8.50 -3.58 7.44
C PRO A 182 -8.77 -3.58 8.94
N ALA A 183 -8.32 -2.54 9.63
CA ALA A 183 -8.64 -2.33 11.04
C ALA A 183 -10.16 -2.31 11.27
N ALA A 184 -10.64 -3.14 12.20
CA ALA A 184 -12.07 -3.28 12.46
C ALA A 184 -12.66 -1.96 12.99
N GLY A 185 -13.54 -1.32 12.22
CA GLY A 185 -14.30 -0.14 12.65
C GLY A 185 -13.73 1.22 12.22
N ILE A 186 -12.68 1.27 11.39
CA ILE A 186 -12.35 2.48 10.63
C ILE A 186 -12.84 2.32 9.19
N SER A 187 -13.86 3.09 8.84
CA SER A 187 -14.18 3.34 7.44
C SER A 187 -12.95 3.98 6.81
N GLU A 188 -12.50 3.39 5.72
CA GLU A 188 -11.68 3.97 4.67
C GLU A 188 -11.89 5.49 4.67
N VAL A 189 -10.81 6.26 4.79
CA VAL A 189 -10.86 7.66 4.39
C VAL A 189 -10.35 7.65 2.95
N PRO A 190 -11.25 7.62 1.93
CA PRO A 190 -10.84 7.97 0.59
C PRO A 190 -10.13 9.31 0.72
N VAL A 191 -8.87 9.41 0.34
CA VAL A 191 -8.19 10.71 0.32
C VAL A 191 -8.80 11.46 -0.87
N PRO A 192 -9.82 12.30 -0.69
CA PRO A 192 -10.61 12.76 -1.81
C PRO A 192 -9.85 13.92 -2.41
N GLY A 193 -9.02 13.67 -3.42
CA GLY A 193 -8.53 14.68 -4.35
C GLY A 193 -8.05 16.00 -3.74
N ALA A 194 -7.56 16.03 -2.49
CA ALA A 194 -7.21 17.27 -1.80
C ALA A 194 -6.04 17.97 -2.52
N ALA A 195 -5.24 17.21 -3.27
CA ALA A 195 -4.27 17.72 -4.23
C ALA A 195 -4.91 18.68 -5.28
N TRP A 196 -6.17 18.46 -5.68
CA TRP A 196 -6.89 19.33 -6.62
C TRP A 196 -7.44 20.62 -6.00
N LEU A 197 -7.80 20.59 -4.71
CA LEU A 197 -8.25 21.80 -3.99
C LEU A 197 -7.10 22.81 -3.82
N PHE A 198 -5.86 22.35 -3.60
CA PHE A 198 -4.70 23.23 -3.59
C PHE A 198 -4.31 23.75 -4.99
N GLY A 199 -4.54 22.95 -6.05
CA GLY A 199 -4.27 23.36 -7.43
C GLY A 199 -5.21 24.47 -7.95
N SER A 200 -6.50 24.39 -7.65
CA SER A 200 -7.50 25.39 -8.07
C SER A 200 -7.41 26.70 -7.28
N ALA A 201 -7.05 26.65 -5.98
CA ALA A 201 -6.86 27.83 -5.16
C ALA A 201 -5.69 28.71 -5.63
N LEU A 202 -4.59 28.11 -6.11
CA LEU A 202 -3.44 28.84 -6.64
C LEU A 202 -3.74 29.50 -8.00
N LEU A 203 -4.51 28.86 -8.87
CA LEU A 203 -4.94 29.45 -10.14
C LEU A 203 -5.95 30.59 -9.95
N GLY A 204 -6.82 30.51 -8.95
CA GLY A 204 -7.74 31.60 -8.58
C GLY A 204 -7.01 32.85 -8.07
N LEU A 205 -5.96 32.68 -7.27
CA LEU A 205 -5.16 33.80 -6.72
C LEU A 205 -4.29 34.50 -7.78
N ALA A 206 -3.78 33.77 -8.78
CA ALA A 206 -3.04 34.37 -9.90
C ALA A 206 -3.93 35.20 -10.85
N GLY A 207 -5.23 34.91 -10.92
CA GLY A 207 -6.21 35.68 -11.70
C GLY A 207 -6.69 36.97 -11.02
N ALA A 208 -6.73 36.99 -9.69
CA ALA A 208 -7.25 38.13 -8.92
C ALA A 208 -6.33 39.36 -8.90
N THR A 209 -5.03 39.19 -9.20
CA THR A 209 -4.04 40.28 -9.18
C THR A 209 -4.00 41.09 -10.48
N ARG A 210 -4.67 40.66 -11.55
CA ARG A 210 -4.67 41.38 -12.85
C ARG A 210 -5.72 42.46 -13.04
N LYS A 211 -6.57 42.75 -12.04
CA LYS A 211 -7.57 43.83 -12.12
C LYS A 211 -7.33 44.97 -11.14
N ARG A 212 -6.10 45.48 -11.06
CA ARG A 212 -5.81 46.85 -10.61
C ARG A 212 -4.52 47.37 -11.27
N ALA A 213 -4.65 47.81 -12.52
CA ALA A 213 -3.82 48.80 -13.19
C ALA A 213 -4.60 49.34 -14.39
#